data_AF-A0A6A6YEN8-F1
#
_entry.id   AF-A0A6A6YEN8-F1
#
_cell.length_a   1.000
_cell.length_b   1.000
_cell.length_c   1.000
_cell.angle_alpha   90.00
_cell.angle_beta   90.00
_cell.angle_gamma   90.00
#
_symmetry.space_group_name_H-M   'P 1'
#
loop_
_entity.id
_entity.type
_entity.pdbx_description
1 polymer ?
#
loop_
_entity_poly.entity_id
_entity_poly.type
_entity_poly.pdbx_seq_one_letter_code
_entity_poly.pdbx_strand_id
1 'polypeptide(L)'
;MVELTGRLRQIEYFFNGKTQDEEQLKAKQQGSIVQRIKRIEDGLKALSAKTSLIAEVEQLRLRHPELVYPPKPKQYREEDLQFPEPLQHLDFVMESAPGYPALASQLKALKDMMPLPKTETLAHLVELQPRIQAMSDRQVQQALEISELRKRTECAIISWSEIHILGVGRCFVEFDKRLREVERTVRRKEFKLEQEESET
;
A
#
# COMPACT_ATOMS: atom_id res chain seq x y z
N MET A 1 8.52 -25.42 44.68
CA MET A 1 8.94 -26.21 43.49
C MET A 1 8.09 -25.91 42.26
N VAL A 2 6.76 -25.81 42.35
CA VAL A 2 5.87 -25.55 41.20
C VAL A 2 6.04 -24.14 40.58
N GLU A 3 6.32 -23.12 41.41
CA GLU A 3 6.48 -21.74 40.94
C GLU A 3 7.73 -21.52 40.07
N LEU A 4 8.82 -22.24 40.36
CA LEU A 4 10.07 -22.11 39.61
C LEU A 4 9.93 -22.74 38.22
N THR A 5 9.30 -23.89 38.13
CA THR A 5 9.04 -24.57 36.86
C THR A 5 8.09 -23.76 35.97
N GLY A 6 7.09 -23.09 36.56
CA GLY A 6 6.21 -22.16 35.84
C GLY A 6 6.96 -20.96 35.28
N ARG A 7 7.83 -20.35 36.10
CA ARG A 7 8.70 -19.24 35.66
C ARG A 7 9.70 -19.68 34.59
N LEU A 8 10.29 -20.87 34.72
CA LEU A 8 11.22 -21.42 33.73
C LEU A 8 10.55 -21.64 32.38
N ARG A 9 9.33 -22.20 32.37
CA ARG A 9 8.52 -22.38 31.15
C ARG A 9 8.11 -21.06 30.52
N GLN A 10 7.81 -20.03 31.33
CA GLN A 10 7.54 -18.69 30.80
C GLN A 10 8.78 -18.09 30.16
N ILE A 11 9.93 -18.19 30.82
CA ILE A 11 11.21 -17.71 30.27
C ILE A 11 11.55 -18.43 28.96
N GLU A 12 11.39 -19.75 28.93
CA GLU A 12 11.56 -20.57 27.73
C GLU A 12 10.59 -20.17 26.60
N TYR A 13 9.33 -19.91 26.95
CA TYR A 13 8.33 -19.40 26.02
C TYR A 13 8.66 -18.00 25.48
N PHE A 14 9.19 -17.10 26.32
CA PHE A 14 9.66 -15.79 25.88
C PHE A 14 10.87 -15.90 24.95
N PHE A 15 11.76 -16.86 25.17
CA PHE A 15 12.93 -17.06 24.31
C PHE A 15 12.60 -17.75 22.99
N ASN A 16 11.67 -18.70 22.97
CA ASN A 16 11.35 -19.51 21.80
C ASN A 16 10.13 -18.97 21.01
N GLY A 17 9.31 -18.11 21.61
CA GLY A 17 8.08 -17.58 21.01
C GLY A 17 6.99 -18.65 20.82
N LYS A 18 5.79 -18.26 20.36
CA LYS A 18 4.75 -19.21 19.95
C LYS A 18 5.21 -19.97 18.70
N THR A 19 5.71 -21.18 18.90
CA THR A 19 6.19 -22.08 17.85
C THR A 19 5.02 -22.87 17.26
N GLN A 20 4.59 -22.52 16.04
CA GLN A 20 3.89 -23.48 15.17
C GLN A 20 4.80 -24.07 14.09
N ASP A 21 5.96 -23.47 13.80
CA ASP A 21 6.90 -23.98 12.78
C ASP A 21 8.33 -24.07 13.33
N GLU A 22 8.66 -25.19 13.99
CA GLU A 22 10.01 -25.42 14.55
C GLU A 22 11.10 -25.59 13.47
N GLU A 23 10.75 -26.06 12.28
CA GLU A 23 11.74 -26.40 11.23
C GLU A 23 12.30 -25.16 10.53
N GLN A 24 11.47 -24.15 10.29
CA GLN A 24 11.90 -22.91 9.61
C GLN A 24 12.73 -22.00 10.53
N LEU A 25 12.50 -22.08 11.84
CA LEU A 25 13.27 -21.34 12.84
C LEU A 25 14.65 -21.96 13.06
N LYS A 26 14.80 -23.30 13.13
CA LYS A 26 16.13 -23.95 13.25
C LYS A 26 17.05 -23.63 12.07
N ALA A 27 16.50 -23.48 10.87
CA ALA A 27 17.25 -23.05 9.69
C ALA A 27 17.69 -21.57 9.74
N LYS A 28 16.86 -20.67 10.31
CA LYS A 28 17.18 -19.23 10.47
C LYS A 28 17.97 -18.90 11.75
N GLN A 29 17.93 -19.77 12.76
CA GLN A 29 18.55 -19.61 14.08
C GLN A 29 19.92 -20.30 14.18
N GLN A 30 20.71 -20.30 13.10
CA GLN A 30 22.08 -20.80 13.15
C GLN A 30 22.99 -19.81 13.92
N GLY A 31 23.09 -20.02 15.22
CA GLY A 31 24.02 -19.33 16.13
C GLY A 31 23.43 -19.10 17.52
N SER A 32 24.32 -19.02 18.51
CA SER A 32 23.96 -18.62 19.88
C SER A 32 23.24 -17.27 19.87
N ILE A 33 22.28 -17.06 20.78
CA ILE A 33 21.53 -15.80 20.93
C ILE A 33 22.48 -14.60 20.98
N VAL A 34 23.62 -14.75 21.66
CA VAL A 34 24.67 -13.72 21.76
C VAL A 34 25.25 -13.37 20.39
N GLN A 35 25.45 -14.36 19.52
CA GLN A 35 25.94 -14.12 18.15
C GLN A 35 24.89 -13.41 17.30
N ARG A 36 23.60 -13.71 17.49
CA ARG A 36 22.50 -13.02 16.78
C ARG A 36 22.38 -11.56 17.21
N ILE A 37 22.48 -11.30 18.51
CA ILE A 37 22.50 -9.93 19.04
C ILE A 37 23.70 -9.18 18.46
N LYS A 38 24.89 -9.77 18.47
CA LYS A 38 26.09 -9.17 17.85
C LYS A 38 25.91 -8.89 16.36
N ARG A 39 25.35 -9.82 15.58
CA ARG A 39 25.05 -9.58 14.15
C ARG A 39 24.10 -8.42 13.92
N ILE A 40 23.06 -8.29 14.75
CA ILE A 40 22.11 -7.18 14.67
C ILE A 40 22.79 -5.87 15.08
N GLU A 41 23.63 -5.90 16.12
CA GLU A 41 24.40 -4.75 16.57
C GLU A 41 25.40 -4.27 15.50
N ASP A 42 26.12 -5.19 14.86
CA ASP A 42 27.04 -4.89 13.78
C ASP A 42 26.28 -4.36 12.54
N GLY A 43 25.12 -4.94 12.23
CA GLY A 43 24.23 -4.45 11.18
C GLY A 43 23.68 -3.06 11.47
N LEU A 44 23.32 -2.77 12.73
CA LEU A 44 22.85 -1.47 13.17
C LEU A 44 23.97 -0.43 13.11
N LYS A 45 25.20 -0.78 13.51
CA LYS A 45 26.40 0.06 13.37
C LYS A 45 26.71 0.36 11.90
N ALA A 46 26.56 -0.63 11.02
CA ALA A 46 26.73 -0.43 9.59
C ALA A 46 25.63 0.46 8.98
N LEU A 47 24.40 0.38 9.52
CA LEU A 47 23.29 1.22 9.08
C LEU A 47 23.39 2.65 9.65
N SER A 48 23.92 2.83 10.86
CA SER A 48 24.14 4.15 11.47
C SER A 48 25.23 4.93 10.73
N ALA A 49 26.20 4.24 10.15
CA ALA A 49 27.20 4.85 9.28
C ALA A 49 26.61 5.34 7.94
N LYS A 50 25.49 4.75 7.48
CA LYS A 50 24.87 5.07 6.19
C LYS A 50 23.72 6.08 6.30
N THR A 51 23.08 6.18 7.46
CA THR A 51 21.81 6.91 7.60
C THR A 51 21.75 7.70 8.91
N SER A 52 21.43 9.01 8.83
CA SER A 52 21.28 9.90 10.00
C SER A 52 20.08 9.55 10.90
N LEU A 53 19.11 8.79 10.38
CA LEU A 53 17.88 8.41 11.06
C LEU A 53 18.11 7.69 12.40
N ILE A 54 19.20 6.94 12.54
CA ILE A 54 19.50 6.27 13.80
C ILE A 54 19.90 7.28 14.88
N ALA A 55 20.64 8.33 14.51
CA ALA A 55 20.97 9.41 15.42
C ALA A 55 19.71 10.22 15.80
N GLU A 56 18.77 10.41 14.88
CA GLU A 56 17.48 11.06 15.15
C GLU A 56 16.59 10.22 16.07
N VAL A 57 16.54 8.90 15.89
CA VAL A 57 15.82 7.98 16.78
C VAL A 57 16.47 7.92 18.15
N GLU A 58 17.80 8.00 18.23
CA GLU A 58 18.52 8.09 19.50
C GLU A 58 18.23 9.41 20.22
N GLN A 59 18.21 10.53 19.50
CA GLN A 59 17.80 11.83 20.05
C GLN A 59 16.33 11.80 20.50
N LEU A 60 15.45 11.14 19.75
CA LEU A 60 14.05 10.98 20.11
C LEU A 60 13.89 10.11 21.37
N ARG A 61 14.66 9.02 21.48
CA ARG A 61 14.71 8.17 22.68
C ARG A 61 15.19 8.94 23.90
N LEU A 62 16.21 9.78 23.75
CA LEU A 62 16.73 10.61 24.85
C LEU A 62 15.73 11.71 25.25
N ARG A 63 15.05 12.31 24.27
CA ARG A 63 14.06 13.39 24.50
C ARG A 63 12.74 12.86 25.08
N HIS A 64 12.37 11.64 24.72
CA HIS A 64 11.12 11.00 25.14
C HIS A 64 11.37 9.55 25.59
N PRO A 65 12.01 9.33 26.76
CA PRO A 65 12.22 7.99 27.30
C PRO A 65 10.91 7.24 27.57
N GLU A 66 9.82 7.99 27.79
CA GLU A 66 8.44 7.50 28.02
C GLU A 66 7.85 6.74 26.83
N LEU A 67 8.35 6.95 25.60
CA LEU A 67 7.86 6.25 24.41
C LEU A 67 8.44 4.84 24.26
N VAL A 68 9.62 4.60 24.83
CA VAL A 68 10.36 3.34 24.71
C VAL A 68 10.21 2.50 25.97
N TYR A 69 10.21 3.14 27.12
CA TYR A 69 9.86 2.54 28.39
C TYR A 69 8.50 3.12 28.77
N PRO A 70 7.38 2.38 28.61
CA PRO A 70 6.15 2.81 29.22
C PRO A 70 6.44 3.05 30.70
N PRO A 71 6.00 4.17 31.30
CA PRO A 71 6.18 4.37 32.73
C PRO A 71 5.67 3.12 33.40
N LYS A 72 6.51 2.50 34.26
CA LYS A 72 6.12 1.30 35.02
C LYS A 72 4.69 1.56 35.48
N PRO A 73 3.72 0.66 35.15
CA PRO A 73 2.34 0.90 35.53
C PRO A 73 2.39 1.29 36.98
N LYS A 74 1.88 2.48 37.32
CA LYS A 74 1.83 2.94 38.71
C LYS A 74 1.30 1.74 39.47
N GLN A 75 2.16 1.11 40.26
CA GLN A 75 1.71 0.09 41.17
C GLN A 75 0.85 0.92 42.10
N TYR A 76 -0.46 0.95 41.84
CA TYR A 76 -1.44 1.26 42.86
C TYR A 76 -1.09 0.25 43.93
N ARG A 77 -0.32 0.74 44.90
CA ARG A 77 -0.02 0.03 46.11
C ARG A 77 -1.39 -0.39 46.60
N GLU A 78 -1.60 -1.68 46.85
CA GLU A 78 -2.91 -2.22 47.26
C GLU A 78 -3.46 -1.50 48.52
N GLU A 79 -2.61 -0.73 49.21
CA GLU A 79 -2.91 0.20 50.29
C GLU A 79 -3.79 1.41 49.89
N ASP A 80 -3.76 1.87 48.63
CA ASP A 80 -4.68 2.92 48.11
C ASP A 80 -6.04 2.34 47.68
N LEU A 81 -6.17 1.00 47.67
CA LEU A 81 -7.44 0.28 47.61
C LEU A 81 -7.90 -0.09 49.03
N GLN A 82 -7.73 0.82 49.99
CA GLN A 82 -8.64 0.83 51.14
C GLN A 82 -10.04 1.11 50.59
N PHE A 83 -10.76 0.02 50.31
CA PHE A 83 -12.18 0.00 50.04
C PHE A 83 -12.85 0.95 51.04
N PRO A 84 -13.46 2.05 50.59
CA PRO A 84 -14.17 2.91 51.50
C PRO A 84 -15.25 2.09 52.23
N GLU A 85 -15.51 2.45 53.49
CA GLU A 85 -16.54 1.86 54.37
C GLU A 85 -17.75 1.27 53.59
N PRO A 86 -18.31 0.10 53.98
CA PRO A 86 -19.35 -0.61 53.22
C PRO A 86 -20.57 0.25 52.84
N LEU A 87 -20.79 1.36 53.55
CA LEU A 87 -21.78 2.38 53.25
C LEU A 87 -21.50 3.16 51.95
N GLN A 88 -20.24 3.55 51.67
CA GLN A 88 -19.88 4.27 50.45
C GLN A 88 -19.98 3.38 49.20
N HIS A 89 -19.77 2.06 49.37
CA HIS A 89 -20.05 1.08 48.32
C HIS A 89 -21.55 0.96 48.02
N LEU A 90 -22.39 1.00 49.06
CA LEU A 90 -23.83 1.00 48.89
C LEU A 90 -24.29 2.26 48.15
N ASP A 91 -23.75 3.43 48.51
CA ASP A 91 -24.08 4.71 47.85
C ASP A 91 -23.69 4.69 46.36
N PHE A 92 -22.48 4.23 46.03
CA PHE A 92 -22.04 4.08 44.65
C PHE A 92 -22.86 3.04 43.88
N VAL A 93 -23.22 1.93 44.51
CA VAL A 93 -24.08 0.91 43.91
C VAL A 93 -25.49 1.47 43.70
N MET A 94 -26.02 2.27 44.61
CA MET A 94 -27.33 2.93 44.47
C MET A 94 -27.32 4.00 43.38
N GLU A 95 -26.22 4.74 43.22
CA GLU A 95 -26.04 5.73 42.16
C GLU A 95 -25.88 5.07 40.78
N SER A 96 -25.14 3.97 40.69
CA SER A 96 -24.92 3.23 39.43
C SER A 96 -26.05 2.24 39.09
N ALA A 97 -26.83 1.79 40.07
CA ALA A 97 -27.96 0.88 39.95
C ALA A 97 -28.91 1.19 38.78
N PRO A 98 -29.40 2.45 38.61
CA PRO A 98 -30.33 2.78 37.53
C PRO A 98 -29.71 2.75 36.14
N GLY A 99 -28.37 2.80 36.03
CA GLY A 99 -27.65 2.71 34.75
C GLY A 99 -27.57 1.27 34.20
N TYR A 100 -27.50 0.26 35.07
CA TYR A 100 -27.40 -1.14 34.64
C TYR A 100 -28.59 -1.65 33.80
N PRO A 101 -29.88 -1.37 34.12
CA PRO A 101 -30.97 -1.81 33.26
C PRO A 101 -30.96 -1.11 31.90
N ALA A 102 -30.50 0.15 31.83
CA ALA A 102 -30.34 0.87 30.57
C ALA A 102 -29.19 0.30 29.72
N LEU A 103 -28.06 -0.05 30.34
CA LEU A 103 -26.95 -0.71 29.65
C LEU A 103 -27.31 -2.14 29.23
N ALA A 104 -28.04 -2.88 30.07
CA ALA A 104 -28.51 -4.21 29.74
C ALA A 104 -29.51 -4.19 28.57
N SER A 105 -30.41 -3.19 28.52
CA SER A 105 -31.34 -3.02 27.39
C SER A 105 -30.61 -2.57 26.13
N GLN A 106 -29.60 -1.71 26.22
CA GLN A 106 -28.74 -1.32 25.08
C GLN A 106 -27.93 -2.51 24.54
N LEU A 107 -27.35 -3.34 25.40
CA LEU A 107 -26.62 -4.54 24.98
C LEU A 107 -27.55 -5.58 24.35
N LYS A 108 -28.78 -5.69 24.88
CA LYS A 108 -29.81 -6.57 24.29
C LYS A 108 -30.30 -6.03 22.95
N ALA A 109 -30.54 -4.73 22.85
CA ALA A 109 -30.87 -4.07 21.59
C ALA A 109 -29.71 -4.20 20.57
N LEU A 110 -28.45 -4.12 20.99
CA LEU A 110 -27.30 -4.35 20.12
C LEU A 110 -27.25 -5.80 19.61
N LYS A 111 -27.56 -6.76 20.49
CA LYS A 111 -27.66 -8.18 20.13
C LYS A 111 -28.82 -8.45 19.15
N ASP A 112 -29.93 -7.73 19.29
CA ASP A 112 -31.14 -7.95 18.50
C ASP A 112 -31.16 -7.12 17.19
N MET A 113 -30.60 -5.90 17.17
CA MET A 113 -30.58 -5.01 15.99
C MET A 113 -29.38 -5.23 15.06
N MET A 114 -28.30 -5.84 15.53
CA MET A 114 -27.14 -6.13 14.70
C MET A 114 -26.81 -7.61 14.79
N PRO A 115 -27.44 -8.45 13.94
CA PRO A 115 -26.94 -9.80 13.74
C PRO A 115 -25.52 -9.63 13.18
N LEU A 116 -24.52 -9.82 14.04
CA LEU A 116 -23.15 -9.95 13.60
C LEU A 116 -23.18 -10.94 12.43
N PRO A 117 -22.64 -10.57 11.25
CA PRO A 117 -22.67 -11.46 10.10
C PRO A 117 -22.14 -12.82 10.55
N LYS A 118 -22.86 -13.89 10.18
CA LYS A 118 -22.57 -15.25 10.63
C LYS A 118 -21.06 -15.49 10.49
N THR A 119 -20.42 -16.04 11.53
CA THR A 119 -18.96 -16.28 11.53
C THR A 119 -18.50 -17.03 10.29
N GLU A 120 -19.35 -17.88 9.71
CA GLU A 120 -19.14 -18.56 8.43
C GLU A 120 -18.92 -17.60 7.24
N THR A 121 -19.70 -16.52 7.11
CA THR A 121 -19.52 -15.55 6.02
C THR A 121 -18.24 -14.74 6.19
N LEU A 122 -17.86 -14.43 7.44
CA LEU A 122 -16.59 -13.79 7.75
C LEU A 122 -15.40 -14.73 7.47
N ALA A 123 -15.51 -16.02 7.80
CA ALA A 123 -14.51 -17.01 7.46
C ALA A 123 -14.32 -17.15 5.94
N HIS A 124 -15.42 -17.20 5.19
CA HIS A 124 -15.37 -17.22 3.72
C HIS A 124 -14.74 -15.94 3.12
N LEU A 125 -14.91 -14.78 3.75
CA LEU A 125 -14.21 -13.55 3.32
C LEU A 125 -12.70 -13.66 3.51
N VAL A 126 -12.24 -14.27 4.60
CA VAL A 126 -10.81 -14.53 4.83
C VAL A 126 -10.28 -15.55 3.82
N GLU A 127 -11.05 -16.58 3.48
CA GLU A 127 -10.70 -17.56 2.43
C GLU A 127 -10.60 -16.91 1.04
N LEU A 128 -11.41 -15.88 0.75
CA LEU A 128 -11.39 -15.17 -0.53
C LEU A 128 -10.24 -14.15 -0.66
N GLN A 129 -9.66 -13.71 0.44
CA GLN A 129 -8.57 -12.73 0.48
C GLN A 129 -7.38 -13.07 -0.45
N PRO A 130 -6.80 -14.29 -0.46
CA PRO A 130 -5.71 -14.62 -1.38
C PRO A 130 -6.12 -14.53 -2.85
N ARG A 131 -7.37 -14.86 -3.18
CA ARG A 131 -7.88 -14.76 -4.55
C ARG A 131 -8.01 -13.30 -4.99
N ILE A 132 -8.44 -12.42 -4.09
CA ILE A 132 -8.51 -10.98 -4.34
C ILE A 132 -7.10 -10.42 -4.57
N GLN A 133 -6.12 -10.80 -3.74
CA GLN A 133 -4.73 -10.39 -3.92
C GLN A 133 -4.15 -10.85 -5.26
N ALA A 134 -4.33 -12.12 -5.61
CA ALA A 134 -3.88 -12.66 -6.90
C ALA A 134 -4.52 -11.95 -8.11
N MET A 135 -5.79 -11.54 -8.00
CA MET A 135 -6.45 -10.76 -9.05
C MET A 135 -5.94 -9.32 -9.11
N SER A 136 -5.67 -8.71 -7.95
CA SER A 136 -5.09 -7.37 -7.87
C SER A 136 -3.70 -7.32 -8.51
N ASP A 137 -2.85 -8.30 -8.25
CA ASP A 137 -1.52 -8.39 -8.86
C ASP A 137 -1.60 -8.52 -10.39
N ARG A 138 -2.53 -9.34 -10.89
CA ARG A 138 -2.80 -9.45 -12.32
C ARG A 138 -3.30 -8.14 -12.92
N GLN A 139 -4.18 -7.41 -12.23
CA GLN A 139 -4.66 -6.11 -12.69
C GLN A 139 -3.51 -5.09 -12.80
N VAL A 140 -2.57 -5.10 -11.86
CA VAL A 140 -1.38 -4.25 -11.93
C VAL A 140 -0.50 -4.61 -13.13
N GLN A 141 -0.26 -5.90 -13.37
CA GLN A 141 0.50 -6.37 -14.53
C GLN A 141 -0.17 -5.97 -15.85
N GLN A 142 -1.48 -6.20 -15.97
CA GLN A 142 -2.26 -5.79 -17.14
C GLN A 142 -2.24 -4.28 -17.36
N ALA A 143 -2.32 -3.48 -16.30
CA ALA A 143 -2.26 -2.03 -16.41
C ALA A 143 -0.89 -1.56 -16.96
N LEU A 144 0.20 -2.20 -16.54
CA LEU A 144 1.53 -1.93 -17.08
C LEU A 144 1.63 -2.29 -18.57
N GLU A 145 1.19 -3.48 -18.96
CA GLU A 145 1.18 -3.92 -20.36
C GLU A 145 0.34 -2.99 -21.24
N ILE A 146 -0.86 -2.62 -20.79
CA ILE A 146 -1.73 -1.68 -21.50
C ILE A 146 -1.04 -0.33 -21.65
N SER A 147 -0.36 0.16 -20.61
CA SER A 147 0.35 1.44 -20.67
C SER A 147 1.49 1.40 -21.71
N GLU A 148 2.21 0.29 -21.81
CA GLU A 148 3.28 0.10 -22.78
C GLU A 148 2.73 -0.01 -24.21
N LEU A 149 1.69 -0.82 -24.41
CA LEU A 149 1.02 -0.97 -25.70
C LEU A 149 0.45 0.36 -26.18
N ARG A 150 -0.11 1.19 -25.29
CA ARG A 150 -0.59 2.53 -25.63
C ARG A 150 0.54 3.42 -26.14
N LYS A 151 1.68 3.45 -25.45
CA LYS A 151 2.86 4.22 -25.91
C LYS A 151 3.34 3.75 -27.28
N ARG A 152 3.47 2.44 -27.49
CA ARG A 152 3.90 1.88 -28.79
C ARG A 152 2.90 2.22 -29.91
N THR A 153 1.61 2.14 -29.61
CA THR A 153 0.54 2.46 -30.57
C THR A 153 0.55 3.95 -30.90
N GLU A 154 0.74 4.82 -29.92
CA GLU A 154 0.87 6.26 -30.12
C GLU A 154 2.05 6.58 -31.04
N CYS A 155 3.24 6.02 -30.78
CA CYS A 155 4.39 6.21 -31.65
C CYS A 155 4.13 5.72 -33.09
N ALA A 156 3.48 4.57 -33.25
CA ALA A 156 3.14 4.04 -34.57
C ALA A 156 2.14 4.93 -35.32
N ILE A 157 1.12 5.45 -34.62
CA ILE A 157 0.13 6.37 -35.21
C ILE A 157 0.78 7.69 -35.62
N ILE A 158 1.64 8.25 -34.77
CA ILE A 158 2.38 9.49 -35.07
C ILE A 158 3.23 9.27 -36.32
N SER A 159 4.07 8.24 -36.32
CA SER A 159 4.94 7.93 -37.46
C SER A 159 4.14 7.68 -38.75
N TRP A 160 3.03 6.94 -38.65
CA TRP A 160 2.15 6.71 -39.79
C TRP A 160 1.54 8.01 -40.31
N SER A 161 1.04 8.87 -39.43
CA SER A 161 0.45 10.15 -39.81
C SER A 161 1.46 11.09 -40.47
N GLU A 162 2.68 11.16 -39.95
CA GLU A 162 3.74 12.01 -40.48
C GLU A 162 4.17 11.56 -41.89
N ILE A 163 4.35 10.26 -42.08
CA ILE A 163 4.83 9.72 -43.36
C ILE A 163 3.70 9.68 -44.39
N HIS A 164 2.55 9.08 -44.04
CA HIS A 164 1.52 8.74 -45.01
C HIS A 164 0.52 9.86 -45.23
N ILE A 165 0.20 10.66 -44.21
CA ILE A 165 -0.75 11.78 -44.39
C ILE A 165 0.03 13.03 -44.80
N LEU A 166 0.97 13.46 -43.96
CA LEU A 166 1.69 14.71 -44.20
C LEU A 166 2.72 14.57 -45.34
N GLY A 167 3.48 13.48 -45.39
CA GLY A 167 4.46 13.23 -46.45
C GLY A 167 3.82 13.13 -47.83
N VAL A 168 2.83 12.25 -47.98
CA VAL A 168 2.09 12.09 -49.25
C VAL A 168 1.36 13.38 -49.64
N GLY A 169 0.74 14.07 -48.68
CA GLY A 169 0.10 15.36 -48.92
C GLY A 169 1.07 16.42 -49.49
N ARG A 170 2.30 16.49 -48.96
CA ARG A 170 3.34 17.39 -49.49
C ARG A 170 3.73 17.02 -50.93
N CYS A 171 3.89 15.74 -51.23
CA CYS A 171 4.17 15.26 -52.59
C CYS A 171 3.04 15.62 -53.56
N PHE A 172 1.77 15.40 -53.18
CA PHE A 172 0.62 15.78 -54.00
C PHE A 172 0.56 17.27 -54.27
N VAL A 173 0.83 18.12 -53.28
CA VAL A 173 0.87 19.57 -53.47
C VAL A 173 1.98 19.97 -54.43
N GLU A 174 3.16 19.35 -54.35
CA GLU A 174 4.24 19.60 -55.30
C GLU A 174 3.86 19.17 -56.72
N PHE A 175 3.25 17.99 -56.88
CA PHE A 175 2.76 17.53 -58.17
C PHE A 175 1.68 18.46 -58.74
N ASP A 176 0.72 18.90 -57.94
CA ASP A 176 -0.31 19.86 -58.38
C ASP A 176 0.32 21.18 -58.83
N LYS A 177 1.33 21.69 -58.12
CA LYS A 177 2.08 22.89 -58.54
C LYS A 177 2.74 22.71 -59.91
N ARG A 178 3.48 21.61 -60.09
CA ARG A 178 4.14 21.30 -61.37
C ARG A 178 3.13 21.11 -62.49
N LEU A 179 2.01 20.44 -62.22
CA LEU A 179 0.96 20.20 -63.21
C LEU A 179 0.31 21.52 -63.64
N ARG A 180 0.02 22.43 -62.70
CA ARG A 180 -0.48 23.78 -63.01
C ARG A 180 0.50 24.63 -63.80
N GLU A 181 1.80 24.50 -63.54
CA GLU A 181 2.82 25.18 -64.34
C GLU A 181 2.82 24.69 -65.78
N VAL A 182 2.79 23.37 -65.98
CA VAL A 182 2.68 22.75 -67.31
C VAL A 182 1.37 23.18 -67.99
N GLU A 183 0.23 23.10 -67.31
CA GLU A 183 -1.08 23.53 -67.81
C GLU A 183 -1.05 25.00 -68.29
N ARG A 184 -0.46 25.91 -67.50
CA ARG A 184 -0.28 27.31 -67.90
C ARG A 184 0.59 27.45 -69.14
N THR A 185 1.66 26.67 -69.26
CA THR A 185 2.52 26.71 -70.46
C THR A 185 1.82 26.18 -71.70
N VAL A 186 1.00 25.13 -71.57
CA VAL A 186 0.20 24.56 -72.65
C VAL A 186 -0.85 25.57 -73.10
N ARG A 187 -1.65 26.13 -72.18
CA ARG A 187 -2.63 27.18 -72.50
C ARG A 187 -2.02 28.39 -73.20
N ARG A 188 -0.82 28.82 -72.78
CA ARG A 188 -0.10 29.93 -73.44
C ARG A 188 0.33 29.59 -74.86
N LYS A 189 0.65 28.33 -75.17
CA LYS A 189 1.01 27.89 -76.52
C LYS A 189 -0.24 27.73 -77.38
N GLU A 190 -1.30 27.13 -76.85
CA GLU A 190 -2.60 27.00 -77.52
C GLU A 190 -3.13 28.38 -77.92
N PHE A 191 -3.12 29.34 -77.00
CA PHE A 191 -3.55 30.72 -77.31
C PHE A 191 -2.74 31.38 -78.43
N LYS A 192 -1.42 31.12 -78.50
CA LYS A 192 -0.57 31.64 -79.59
C LYS A 192 -0.89 30.98 -80.93
N LEU A 193 -1.13 29.67 -80.94
CA LEU A 193 -1.52 28.94 -82.15
C LEU A 193 -2.87 29.42 -82.66
N GLU A 194 -3.87 29.60 -81.78
CA GLU A 194 -5.17 30.16 -82.16
C GLU A 194 -5.06 31.58 -82.73
N GLN A 195 -4.16 32.40 -82.15
CA GLN A 195 -3.91 33.75 -82.65
C GLN A 195 -3.25 33.72 -84.04
N GLU A 196 -2.25 32.85 -84.25
CA GLU A 196 -1.61 32.63 -85.55
C GLU A 196 -2.61 32.13 -86.61
N GLU A 197 -3.52 31.21 -86.25
CA GLU A 197 -4.59 30.73 -87.15
C GLU A 197 -5.63 31.82 -87.47
N SER A 198 -5.88 32.76 -86.56
CA SER A 198 -6.82 33.87 -86.80
C SER A 198 -6.24 35.01 -87.63
N GLU A 199 -4.90 35.10 -87.71
CA GLU A 199 -4.17 36.14 -88.47
C GLU A 199 -3.84 35.70 -89.92
N THR A 200 -4.03 34.42 -90.27
CA THR A 200 -3.94 33.87 -91.64
C THR A 200 -5.29 33.73 -92.33
#